data_AF-A0A2E6Q588-F1
#
_entry.id   AF-A0A2E6Q588-F1
#
_cell.length_a   1.000
_cell.length_b   1.000
_cell.length_c   1.000
_cell.angle_alpha   90.00
_cell.angle_beta   90.00
_cell.angle_gamma   90.00
#
_symmetry.space_group_name_H-M   'P 1'
#
loop_
_entity.id
_entity.type
_entity.pdbx_description
1 polymer ?
#
loop_
_entity_poly.entity_id
_entity_poly.type
_entity_poly.pdbx_seq_one_letter_code
_entity_poly.pdbx_strand_id
1 'polypeptide(L)'
;MRFLAILVVLTPFLAACKTSTIGSAPMNTGAPNEQLRLTDSARDLFGQYLRQNYTRAFAVNKTGKIGIEANCGKNKQCGKTSEEQAQVLRQQCRTTFRKIGCKFLAVGDQVVWQGTIVNAPGELIGTDPRFTEVELPKEWRQFDDKLKSMTIGSSHENHFTFDGHKVPLPQGQWILVATDNRISRSAKHDIDYGLSQQAMLAQIHKGKVDRLLYVFTSVNRLLATKRKRDYRTCNKKRNFSSVNVVNNKVNQDCYYTYIADIFTKGKTRLILRAKDYFKTNNLALPSLFAATGYRFGNRSDWLTLRIYKNLESDGFVIPVSRKRAAIAWNKNTVAEDEEKSAYMRRIADWAKKWHPKFRAAFGKPIPGSTS
;
A
#
# COMPACT_ATOMS: atom_id res chain seq x y z
N MET A 1 -6.32 18.14 86.21
CA MET A 1 -6.69 17.74 84.83
C MET A 1 -5.86 16.54 84.43
N ARG A 2 -6.46 15.34 84.41
CA ARG A 2 -5.84 14.10 83.95
C ARG A 2 -6.46 13.77 82.59
N PHE A 3 -5.65 13.63 81.55
CA PHE A 3 -6.11 13.11 80.26
C PHE A 3 -5.46 11.76 79.98
N LEU A 4 -6.34 10.82 79.64
CA LEU A 4 -6.14 9.39 79.45
C LEU A 4 -5.37 9.12 78.16
N ALA A 5 -4.35 8.25 78.22
CA ALA A 5 -3.70 7.67 77.05
C ALA A 5 -4.49 6.44 76.59
N ILE A 6 -4.96 6.45 75.34
CA ILE A 6 -5.63 5.30 74.71
C ILE A 6 -4.61 4.55 73.85
N LEU A 7 -4.34 3.31 74.26
CA LEU A 7 -3.51 2.33 73.59
C LEU A 7 -4.32 1.66 72.46
N VAL A 8 -3.92 1.84 71.20
CA VAL A 8 -4.54 1.16 70.05
C VAL A 8 -3.69 -0.05 69.67
N VAL A 9 -4.27 -1.24 69.81
CA VAL A 9 -3.68 -2.54 69.45
C VAL A 9 -3.85 -2.76 67.94
N LEU A 10 -2.74 -2.88 67.21
CA LEU A 10 -2.69 -3.27 65.80
C LEU A 10 -2.75 -4.79 65.69
N THR A 11 -3.81 -5.32 65.07
CA THR A 11 -3.90 -6.71 64.62
C THR A 11 -3.46 -6.83 63.15
N PRO A 12 -2.63 -7.82 62.78
CA PRO A 12 -2.29 -8.05 61.38
C PRO A 12 -3.37 -8.91 60.71
N PHE A 13 -4.06 -8.33 59.71
CA PHE A 13 -4.86 -9.09 58.76
C PHE A 13 -3.93 -9.82 57.78
N LEU A 14 -3.80 -11.14 57.93
CA LEU A 14 -3.24 -12.03 56.91
C LEU A 14 -4.25 -12.14 55.76
N ALA A 15 -4.05 -11.34 54.71
CA ALA A 15 -4.77 -11.50 53.45
C ALA A 15 -4.19 -12.69 52.67
N ALA A 16 -4.92 -13.79 52.60
CA ALA A 16 -4.64 -14.90 51.71
C ALA A 16 -4.72 -14.42 50.25
N CYS A 17 -3.57 -14.31 49.58
CA CYS A 17 -3.51 -14.14 48.13
C CYS A 17 -4.05 -15.39 47.44
N LYS A 18 -5.33 -15.36 47.02
CA LYS A 18 -5.83 -16.28 46.00
C LYS A 18 -5.15 -15.95 44.68
N THR A 19 -4.20 -16.79 44.27
CA THR A 19 -3.72 -16.85 42.89
C THR A 19 -4.88 -17.26 41.99
N SER A 20 -5.54 -16.27 41.39
CA SER A 20 -6.47 -16.51 40.29
C SER A 20 -5.66 -16.99 39.09
N THR A 21 -5.61 -18.30 38.88
CA THR A 21 -5.29 -18.89 37.58
C THR A 21 -6.29 -18.32 36.57
N ILE A 22 -5.83 -17.37 35.75
CA ILE A 22 -6.56 -16.93 34.57
C ILE A 22 -6.58 -18.12 33.61
N GLY A 23 -7.61 -18.95 33.76
CA GLY A 23 -7.95 -19.97 32.78
C GLY A 23 -8.09 -19.29 31.43
N SER A 24 -7.19 -19.62 30.51
CA SER A 24 -7.25 -19.16 29.14
C SER A 24 -8.43 -19.88 28.48
N ALA A 25 -9.59 -19.21 28.46
CA ALA A 25 -10.75 -19.72 27.74
C ALA A 25 -10.36 -20.02 26.28
N PRO A 26 -10.64 -21.23 25.77
CA PRO A 26 -10.30 -21.60 24.41
C PRO A 26 -11.01 -20.65 23.42
N MET A 27 -10.22 -19.96 22.59
CA MET A 27 -10.70 -19.04 21.56
C MET A 27 -11.28 -19.78 20.34
N ASN A 28 -12.19 -20.74 20.54
CA ASN A 28 -12.86 -21.44 19.44
C ASN A 28 -14.34 -21.12 19.42
N THR A 29 -14.71 -20.16 18.56
CA THR A 29 -16.11 -19.90 18.16
C THR A 29 -16.32 -20.07 16.65
N GLY A 30 -15.31 -20.56 15.93
CA GLY A 30 -15.46 -20.91 14.51
C GLY A 30 -15.61 -22.41 14.35
N ALA A 31 -16.51 -22.84 13.48
CA ALA A 31 -16.62 -24.25 13.09
C ALA A 31 -15.30 -24.71 12.44
N PRO A 32 -14.92 -26.01 12.55
CA PRO A 32 -13.68 -26.57 11.98
C PRO A 32 -13.45 -26.31 10.48
N ASN A 33 -14.50 -25.91 9.75
CA ASN A 33 -14.50 -25.66 8.32
C ASN A 33 -14.88 -24.22 7.94
N GLU A 34 -14.85 -23.28 8.88
CA GLU A 34 -15.24 -21.90 8.62
C GLU A 34 -14.17 -21.20 7.73
N GLN A 35 -14.48 -21.04 6.45
CA GLN A 35 -13.62 -20.32 5.51
C GLN A 35 -13.43 -18.87 5.95
N LEU A 36 -12.21 -18.34 5.82
CA LEU A 36 -11.95 -16.93 6.05
C LEU A 36 -11.64 -16.23 4.74
N ARG A 37 -12.57 -15.34 4.41
CA ARG A 37 -12.37 -14.39 3.33
C ARG A 37 -11.46 -13.27 3.79
N LEU A 38 -10.20 -13.30 3.35
CA LEU A 38 -9.28 -12.17 3.50
C LEU A 38 -9.73 -11.02 2.63
N THR A 39 -9.67 -9.79 3.14
CA THR A 39 -9.73 -8.61 2.28
C THR A 39 -8.53 -8.60 1.33
N ASP A 40 -8.66 -8.03 0.13
CA ASP A 40 -7.53 -7.90 -0.81
C ASP A 40 -6.28 -7.30 -0.17
N SER A 41 -6.46 -6.32 0.73
CA SER A 41 -5.34 -5.75 1.48
C SER A 41 -4.64 -6.78 2.35
N ALA A 42 -5.42 -7.58 3.08
CA ALA A 42 -4.91 -8.62 3.97
C ALA A 42 -4.24 -9.71 3.16
N ARG A 43 -4.85 -10.13 2.05
CA ARG A 43 -4.29 -11.08 1.10
C ARG A 43 -2.95 -10.60 0.53
N ASP A 44 -2.87 -9.37 0.07
CA ASP A 44 -1.65 -8.79 -0.50
C ASP A 44 -0.52 -8.69 0.54
N LEU A 45 -0.82 -8.22 1.76
CA LEU A 45 0.17 -8.14 2.83
C LEU A 45 0.60 -9.51 3.31
N PHE A 46 -0.33 -10.47 3.34
CA PHE A 46 -0.02 -11.83 3.70
C PHE A 46 0.88 -12.51 2.65
N GLY A 47 0.61 -12.32 1.35
CA GLY A 47 1.52 -12.76 0.29
C GLY A 47 2.90 -12.08 0.36
N GLN A 48 2.96 -10.81 0.77
CA GLN A 48 4.25 -10.14 1.03
C GLN A 48 4.99 -10.73 2.21
N TYR A 49 4.25 -11.08 3.26
CA TYR A 49 4.76 -11.74 4.44
C TYR A 49 5.40 -13.09 4.06
N LEU A 50 4.71 -13.93 3.29
CA LEU A 50 5.23 -15.23 2.83
C LEU A 50 6.50 -15.11 1.98
N ARG A 51 6.61 -14.06 1.15
CA ARG A 51 7.82 -13.82 0.32
C ARG A 51 9.02 -13.27 1.08
N GLN A 52 8.84 -12.84 2.33
CA GLN A 52 9.90 -12.24 3.12
C GLN A 52 10.49 -13.29 4.06
N ASN A 53 11.75 -13.67 3.82
CA ASN A 53 12.47 -14.75 4.51
C ASN A 53 12.89 -14.39 5.96
N TYR A 54 12.08 -13.63 6.70
CA TYR A 54 12.37 -13.17 8.06
C TYR A 54 11.24 -13.56 9.01
N THR A 55 11.58 -13.78 10.29
CA THR A 55 10.66 -13.91 11.42
C THR A 55 9.79 -12.65 11.53
N ARG A 56 8.69 -12.65 10.79
CA ARG A 56 7.61 -11.69 10.90
C ARG A 56 6.42 -12.40 11.51
N ALA A 57 5.47 -11.58 11.93
CA ALA A 57 4.27 -12.04 12.54
C ALA A 57 3.11 -11.24 11.91
N PHE A 58 2.09 -11.93 11.40
CA PHE A 58 0.95 -11.34 10.69
C PHE A 58 -0.35 -11.75 11.36
N ALA A 59 -1.27 -10.82 11.59
CA ALA A 59 -2.57 -11.12 12.17
C ALA A 59 -3.70 -10.50 11.36
N VAL A 60 -4.86 -11.16 11.30
CA VAL A 60 -6.12 -10.54 10.84
C VAL A 60 -7.23 -10.69 11.88
N ASN A 61 -8.14 -9.72 11.89
CA ASN A 61 -9.31 -9.77 12.74
C ASN A 61 -10.39 -10.72 12.17
N LYS A 62 -11.48 -10.95 12.93
CA LYS A 62 -12.60 -11.82 12.51
C LYS A 62 -13.23 -11.45 11.16
N THR A 63 -13.07 -10.21 10.69
CA THR A 63 -13.63 -9.73 9.41
C THR A 63 -12.67 -9.84 8.23
N GLY A 64 -11.52 -10.51 8.39
CA GLY A 64 -10.52 -10.63 7.32
C GLY A 64 -9.72 -9.34 7.05
N LYS A 65 -9.78 -8.36 7.96
CA LYS A 65 -9.02 -7.10 7.87
C LYS A 65 -7.68 -7.27 8.58
N ILE A 66 -6.64 -6.69 7.98
CA ILE A 66 -5.30 -6.68 8.57
C ILE A 66 -5.38 -6.16 9.98
N GLY A 67 -4.86 -6.97 10.87
CA GLY A 67 -4.74 -6.68 12.26
C GLY A 67 -3.46 -5.93 12.55
N ILE A 68 -2.33 -6.61 12.31
CA ILE A 68 -0.99 -6.22 12.76
C ILE A 68 0.06 -6.88 11.86
N GLU A 69 1.10 -6.14 11.47
CA GLU A 69 2.36 -6.67 10.91
C GLU A 69 3.46 -6.33 11.93
N ALA A 70 4.02 -7.34 12.62
CA ALA A 70 5.12 -7.14 13.56
C ALA A 70 6.44 -7.59 12.90
N ASN A 71 7.43 -6.69 12.90
CA ASN A 71 8.79 -7.02 12.48
C ASN A 71 9.62 -7.41 13.71
N CYS A 72 9.84 -8.70 13.90
CA CYS A 72 10.52 -9.22 15.08
C CYS A 72 12.04 -9.08 15.05
N GLY A 73 12.63 -8.78 13.89
CA GLY A 73 14.09 -8.72 13.74
C GLY A 73 14.79 -7.51 14.39
N LYS A 74 14.06 -6.53 14.94
CA LYS A 74 14.67 -5.33 15.58
C LYS A 74 14.16 -5.00 16.98
N ASN A 75 13.02 -5.56 17.39
CA ASN A 75 12.48 -5.35 18.73
C ASN A 75 12.72 -6.63 19.54
N LYS A 76 13.42 -6.52 20.67
CA LYS A 76 13.59 -7.57 21.70
C LYS A 76 12.26 -8.09 22.29
N GLN A 77 11.12 -7.64 21.78
CA GLN A 77 9.76 -7.91 22.27
C GLN A 77 9.05 -9.04 21.52
N CYS A 78 9.61 -9.51 20.40
CA CYS A 78 9.16 -10.78 19.85
C CYS A 78 9.89 -11.89 20.59
N GLY A 79 9.14 -12.85 21.12
CA GLY A 79 9.76 -14.02 21.75
C GLY A 79 10.73 -14.75 20.83
N LYS A 80 11.57 -15.57 21.43
CA LYS A 80 12.62 -16.35 20.73
C LYS A 80 12.00 -17.49 19.91
N THR A 81 10.81 -17.95 20.28
CA THR A 81 10.11 -19.06 19.63
C THR A 81 8.86 -18.59 18.87
N SER A 82 8.40 -19.39 17.91
CA SER A 82 7.15 -19.12 17.17
C SER A 82 5.94 -19.00 18.09
N GLU A 83 5.89 -19.78 19.17
CA GLU A 83 4.80 -19.77 20.16
C GLU A 83 4.77 -18.47 20.95
N GLU A 84 5.91 -18.01 21.46
CA GLU A 84 6.01 -16.73 22.17
C GLU A 84 5.67 -15.55 21.25
N GLN A 85 6.10 -15.60 19.98
CA GLN A 85 5.72 -14.61 18.97
C GLN A 85 4.22 -14.62 18.69
N ALA A 86 3.61 -15.80 18.59
CA ALA A 86 2.18 -15.95 18.44
C ALA A 86 1.42 -15.38 19.65
N GLN A 87 1.90 -15.57 20.87
CA GLN A 87 1.31 -15.00 22.09
C GLN A 87 1.39 -13.47 22.11
N VAL A 88 2.55 -12.89 21.78
CA VAL A 88 2.72 -11.42 21.68
C VAL A 88 1.75 -10.85 20.63
N LEU A 89 1.65 -11.49 19.46
CA LEU A 89 0.69 -11.09 18.43
C LEU A 89 -0.75 -11.21 18.90
N ARG A 90 -1.13 -12.32 19.55
CA ARG A 90 -2.48 -12.51 20.12
C ARG A 90 -2.79 -11.36 21.06
N GLN A 91 -1.86 -10.99 21.93
CA GLN A 91 -2.04 -9.90 22.88
C GLN A 91 -2.14 -8.55 22.19
N GLN A 92 -1.24 -8.22 21.26
CA GLN A 92 -1.31 -6.98 20.50
C GLN A 92 -2.60 -6.89 19.66
N CYS A 93 -3.02 -8.00 19.08
CA CYS A 93 -4.23 -8.06 18.28
C CYS A 93 -5.47 -7.92 19.18
N ARG A 94 -5.48 -8.50 20.39
CA ARG A 94 -6.51 -8.22 21.41
C ARG A 94 -6.55 -6.75 21.82
N THR A 95 -5.40 -6.11 22.05
CA THR A 95 -5.36 -4.69 22.43
C THR A 95 -5.77 -3.76 21.30
N THR A 96 -5.44 -4.11 20.05
CA THR A 96 -5.80 -3.34 18.84
C THR A 96 -7.26 -3.55 18.44
N PHE A 97 -7.81 -4.76 18.63
CA PHE A 97 -9.16 -5.16 18.23
C PHE A 97 -10.03 -5.59 19.40
N ARG A 98 -10.02 -4.82 20.50
CA ARG A 98 -10.70 -5.15 21.79
C ARG A 98 -12.14 -5.69 21.66
N LYS A 99 -12.86 -5.34 20.59
CA LYS A 99 -14.25 -5.76 20.35
C LYS A 99 -14.44 -6.84 19.27
N ILE A 100 -13.47 -7.02 18.36
CA ILE A 100 -13.66 -7.85 17.14
C ILE A 100 -12.90 -9.18 17.27
N GLY A 101 -11.80 -9.22 18.03
CA GLY A 101 -10.98 -10.43 18.17
C GLY A 101 -10.21 -10.80 16.90
N CYS A 102 -9.27 -11.73 17.05
CA CYS A 102 -8.33 -12.16 16.01
C CYS A 102 -8.77 -13.53 15.48
N LYS A 103 -8.64 -13.75 14.17
CA LYS A 103 -9.05 -15.01 13.52
C LYS A 103 -7.91 -15.69 12.77
N PHE A 104 -6.90 -14.93 12.35
CA PHE A 104 -5.72 -15.44 11.65
C PHE A 104 -4.44 -14.93 12.29
N LEU A 105 -3.46 -15.80 12.44
CA LEU A 105 -2.12 -15.48 12.91
C LEU A 105 -1.14 -16.27 12.03
N ALA A 106 -0.07 -15.64 11.55
CA ALA A 106 1.03 -16.33 10.90
C ALA A 106 2.34 -15.87 11.54
N VAL A 107 3.23 -16.81 11.81
CA VAL A 107 4.55 -16.59 12.44
C VAL A 107 5.62 -17.41 11.70
N GLY A 108 6.60 -16.75 11.09
CA GLY A 108 7.55 -17.43 10.19
C GLY A 108 6.87 -18.12 8.99
N ASP A 109 7.16 -19.39 8.78
CA ASP A 109 6.52 -20.27 7.79
C ASP A 109 5.27 -21.00 8.35
N GLN A 110 4.96 -20.78 9.62
CA GLN A 110 3.82 -21.39 10.30
C GLN A 110 2.61 -20.47 10.24
N VAL A 111 1.46 -21.00 9.81
CA VAL A 111 0.17 -20.32 9.86
C VAL A 111 -0.64 -20.92 11.01
N VAL A 112 -0.92 -20.09 12.01
CA VAL A 112 -1.79 -20.43 13.14
C VAL A 112 -3.22 -20.04 12.79
N TRP A 113 -3.99 -21.04 12.38
CA TRP A 113 -5.42 -20.92 12.07
C TRP A 113 -6.22 -21.26 13.33
N GLN A 114 -6.94 -20.30 13.92
CA GLN A 114 -7.82 -20.55 15.08
C GLN A 114 -7.17 -21.31 16.26
N GLY A 115 -5.84 -21.22 16.41
CA GLY A 115 -5.10 -21.92 17.47
C GLY A 115 -4.42 -23.22 17.04
N THR A 116 -4.68 -23.73 15.83
CA THR A 116 -3.98 -24.87 15.24
C THR A 116 -2.86 -24.38 14.34
N ILE A 117 -1.63 -24.82 14.61
CA ILE A 117 -0.45 -24.54 13.78
C ILE A 117 -0.51 -25.44 12.55
N VAL A 118 -0.54 -24.85 11.36
CA VAL A 118 -0.44 -25.55 10.07
C VAL A 118 0.72 -24.93 9.30
N ASN A 119 1.56 -25.75 8.65
CA ASN A 119 2.61 -25.23 7.77
C ASN A 119 1.96 -24.42 6.64
N ALA A 120 2.42 -23.20 6.40
CA ALA A 120 1.91 -22.38 5.31
C ALA A 120 2.39 -22.98 3.97
N PRO A 121 1.51 -23.28 3.01
CA PRO A 121 1.98 -23.54 1.66
C PRO A 121 2.70 -22.29 1.14
N GLY A 122 3.80 -22.50 0.42
CA GLY A 122 4.62 -21.41 -0.16
C GLY A 122 3.82 -20.45 -1.05
N GLU A 123 2.68 -20.91 -1.57
CA GLU A 123 1.64 -20.11 -2.21
C GLU A 123 0.26 -20.50 -1.66
N LEU A 124 -0.37 -19.61 -0.90
CA LEU A 124 -1.67 -19.87 -0.24
C LEU A 124 -2.88 -19.51 -1.12
N ILE A 125 -2.68 -18.88 -2.28
CA ILE A 125 -3.77 -18.34 -3.09
C ILE A 125 -3.96 -19.22 -4.33
N GLY A 126 -5.08 -19.94 -4.37
CA GLY A 126 -5.47 -20.84 -5.45
C GLY A 126 -5.42 -22.33 -5.10
N THR A 127 -4.72 -22.70 -4.02
CA THR A 127 -4.53 -24.09 -3.59
C THR A 127 -5.23 -24.42 -2.27
N ASP A 128 -5.46 -23.43 -1.39
CA ASP A 128 -6.12 -23.64 -0.10
C ASP A 128 -7.60 -23.25 -0.18
N PRO A 129 -8.54 -24.21 -0.06
CA PRO A 129 -9.98 -23.98 -0.19
C PRO A 129 -10.56 -23.06 0.89
N ARG A 130 -9.79 -22.72 1.94
CA ARG A 130 -10.22 -21.80 3.01
C ARG A 130 -10.20 -20.33 2.58
N PHE A 131 -9.55 -20.01 1.46
CA PHE A 131 -9.44 -18.66 0.93
C PHE A 131 -10.15 -18.54 -0.43
N THR A 132 -11.36 -18.00 -0.43
CA THR A 132 -12.10 -17.72 -1.67
C THR A 132 -11.80 -16.31 -2.18
N GLU A 133 -11.56 -16.19 -3.49
CA GLU A 133 -11.43 -14.89 -4.14
C GLU A 133 -12.75 -14.13 -4.07
N VAL A 134 -12.68 -12.81 -3.92
CA VAL A 134 -13.87 -11.96 -4.02
C VAL A 134 -14.32 -11.98 -5.47
N GLU A 135 -15.45 -12.64 -5.76
CA GLU A 135 -16.04 -12.55 -7.09
C GLU A 135 -16.28 -11.09 -7.46
N LEU A 136 -15.79 -10.71 -8.64
CA LEU A 136 -16.08 -9.43 -9.23
C LEU A 136 -17.55 -9.37 -9.65
N PRO A 137 -18.27 -8.28 -9.34
CA PRO A 137 -19.56 -7.99 -9.95
C PRO A 137 -19.49 -8.17 -11.48
N LYS A 138 -20.55 -8.68 -12.10
CA LYS A 138 -20.55 -9.04 -13.54
C LYS A 138 -20.18 -7.86 -14.41
N GLU A 139 -20.69 -6.69 -14.07
CA GLU A 139 -20.42 -5.40 -14.71
C GLU A 139 -18.95 -4.96 -14.64
N TRP A 140 -18.15 -5.53 -13.73
CA TRP A 140 -16.74 -5.23 -13.58
C TRP A 140 -15.80 -6.22 -14.29
N ARG A 141 -16.31 -7.38 -14.67
CA ARG A 141 -15.50 -8.43 -15.31
C ARG A 141 -14.84 -7.93 -16.59
N GLN A 142 -15.56 -7.15 -17.39
CA GLN A 142 -14.99 -6.52 -18.60
C GLN A 142 -13.74 -5.66 -18.33
N PHE A 143 -13.66 -4.98 -17.19
CA PHE A 143 -12.48 -4.18 -16.84
C PHE A 143 -11.31 -5.07 -16.42
N ASP A 144 -11.59 -6.11 -15.65
CA ASP A 144 -10.59 -7.10 -15.23
C ASP A 144 -10.06 -7.91 -16.42
N ASP A 145 -10.95 -8.41 -17.28
CA ASP A 145 -10.61 -9.15 -18.49
C ASP A 145 -9.75 -8.29 -19.43
N LYS A 146 -10.12 -7.01 -19.60
CA LYS A 146 -9.31 -6.07 -20.36
C LYS A 146 -7.92 -5.89 -19.75
N LEU A 147 -7.80 -5.75 -18.44
CA LEU A 147 -6.50 -5.63 -17.76
C LEU A 147 -5.66 -6.90 -17.92
N LYS A 148 -6.27 -8.08 -17.80
CA LYS A 148 -5.64 -9.39 -17.97
C LYS A 148 -5.21 -9.65 -19.41
N SER A 149 -5.93 -9.10 -20.39
CA SER A 149 -5.56 -9.19 -21.81
C SER A 149 -4.33 -8.35 -22.19
N MET A 150 -3.87 -7.45 -21.31
CA MET A 150 -2.70 -6.63 -21.58
C MET A 150 -1.42 -7.47 -21.49
N THR A 151 -0.63 -7.48 -22.56
CA THR A 151 0.63 -8.23 -22.61
C THR A 151 1.76 -7.47 -21.92
N ILE A 152 2.28 -8.02 -20.81
CA ILE A 152 3.52 -7.53 -20.19
C ILE A 152 4.68 -7.67 -21.18
N GLY A 153 5.51 -6.64 -21.33
CA GLY A 153 6.54 -6.54 -22.35
C GLY A 153 6.09 -5.85 -23.64
N SER A 154 4.79 -5.59 -23.83
CA SER A 154 4.30 -4.83 -24.98
C SER A 154 4.86 -3.40 -25.00
N SER A 155 5.17 -2.94 -26.21
CA SER A 155 5.69 -1.61 -26.49
C SER A 155 4.58 -0.63 -26.85
N HIS A 156 4.68 0.60 -26.36
CA HIS A 156 3.73 1.67 -26.57
C HIS A 156 4.46 2.96 -26.95
N GLU A 157 3.89 3.71 -27.89
CA GLU A 157 4.39 5.01 -28.32
C GLU A 157 3.24 6.01 -28.41
N ASN A 158 3.52 7.29 -28.19
CA ASN A 158 2.58 8.43 -28.26
C ASN A 158 1.44 8.42 -27.22
N HIS A 159 0.82 7.27 -26.95
CA HIS A 159 -0.24 7.11 -25.96
C HIS A 159 -0.29 5.68 -25.40
N PHE A 160 -0.91 5.56 -24.24
CA PHE A 160 -1.24 4.30 -23.57
C PHE A 160 -2.72 4.30 -23.23
N THR A 161 -3.46 3.34 -23.76
CA THR A 161 -4.89 3.20 -23.47
C THR A 161 -5.06 2.32 -22.23
N PHE A 162 -5.63 2.89 -21.17
CA PHE A 162 -5.85 2.20 -19.90
C PHE A 162 -7.20 2.57 -19.35
N ASP A 163 -8.08 1.58 -19.17
CA ASP A 163 -9.37 1.79 -18.51
C ASP A 163 -10.22 2.92 -19.13
N GLY A 164 -10.26 2.98 -20.46
CA GLY A 164 -10.99 4.02 -21.21
C GLY A 164 -10.23 5.35 -21.35
N HIS A 165 -9.17 5.57 -20.59
CA HIS A 165 -8.30 6.74 -20.72
C HIS A 165 -7.26 6.54 -21.82
N LYS A 166 -7.09 7.56 -22.67
CA LYS A 166 -5.99 7.64 -23.64
C LYS A 166 -4.88 8.51 -23.06
N VAL A 167 -3.99 7.91 -22.26
CA VAL A 167 -2.93 8.62 -21.55
C VAL A 167 -1.81 8.97 -22.54
N PRO A 168 -1.51 10.26 -22.80
CA PRO A 168 -0.42 10.61 -23.71
C PRO A 168 0.93 10.19 -23.11
N LEU A 169 1.85 9.71 -23.94
CA LEU A 169 3.18 9.29 -23.53
C LEU A 169 4.22 10.34 -23.95
N PRO A 170 5.18 10.70 -23.09
CA PRO A 170 6.37 11.41 -23.52
C PRO A 170 7.11 10.64 -24.62
N GLN A 171 7.87 11.37 -25.44
CA GLN A 171 8.62 10.78 -26.55
C GLN A 171 9.45 9.57 -26.13
N GLY A 172 9.52 8.59 -27.04
CA GLY A 172 10.27 7.36 -26.91
C GLY A 172 9.37 6.16 -26.68
N GLN A 173 10.00 4.99 -26.65
CA GLN A 173 9.34 3.71 -26.49
C GLN A 173 9.06 3.43 -25.00
N TRP A 174 7.83 3.03 -24.68
CA TRP A 174 7.42 2.67 -23.31
C TRP A 174 6.99 1.21 -23.27
N ILE A 175 7.57 0.44 -22.36
CA ILE A 175 7.29 -0.99 -22.19
C ILE A 175 6.36 -1.18 -21.00
N LEU A 176 5.25 -1.90 -21.17
CA LEU A 176 4.37 -2.27 -20.06
C LEU A 176 5.04 -3.33 -19.18
N VAL A 177 5.43 -2.98 -17.97
CA VAL A 177 6.21 -3.87 -17.08
C VAL A 177 5.38 -4.53 -15.99
N ALA A 178 4.22 -3.95 -15.65
CA ALA A 178 3.31 -4.53 -14.69
C ALA A 178 1.89 -3.99 -14.86
N THR A 179 0.92 -4.84 -14.58
CA THR A 179 -0.48 -4.47 -14.34
C THR A 179 -0.94 -5.03 -13.01
N ASP A 180 -1.92 -4.38 -12.42
CA ASP A 180 -2.52 -4.81 -11.17
C ASP A 180 -3.93 -4.25 -11.02
N ASN A 181 -4.84 -5.02 -10.44
CA ASN A 181 -6.14 -4.52 -10.00
C ASN A 181 -6.30 -4.74 -8.50
N ARG A 182 -7.26 -4.06 -7.90
CA ARG A 182 -7.59 -4.27 -6.50
C ARG A 182 -9.04 -3.91 -6.25
N ILE A 183 -9.76 -4.81 -5.59
CA ILE A 183 -11.07 -4.53 -5.05
C ILE A 183 -10.85 -3.96 -3.65
N SER A 184 -11.08 -2.66 -3.51
CA SER A 184 -11.05 -2.02 -2.19
C SER A 184 -12.44 -2.09 -1.56
N ARG A 185 -12.53 -2.72 -0.38
CA ARG A 185 -13.72 -2.64 0.48
C ARG A 185 -13.51 -1.58 1.55
N SER A 186 -14.39 -0.59 1.62
CA SER A 186 -14.35 0.39 2.72
C SER A 186 -14.80 -0.27 4.02
N ALA A 187 -13.85 -0.58 4.89
CA ALA A 187 -14.07 -1.22 6.18
C ALA A 187 -15.06 -0.49 7.12
N LYS A 188 -15.32 0.80 6.89
CA LYS A 188 -16.15 1.66 7.75
C LYS A 188 -17.62 1.70 7.31
N HIS A 189 -17.92 1.31 6.07
CA HIS A 189 -19.25 1.48 5.48
C HIS A 189 -19.84 0.18 4.94
N ASP A 190 -19.13 -0.95 5.11
CA ASP A 190 -19.53 -2.32 4.75
C ASP A 190 -19.98 -2.59 3.31
N ILE A 191 -20.12 -1.56 2.46
CA ILE A 191 -20.83 -1.63 1.18
C ILE A 191 -20.09 -0.92 0.02
N ASP A 192 -19.04 -0.11 0.28
CA ASP A 192 -18.30 0.50 -0.83
C ASP A 192 -17.25 -0.48 -1.37
N TYR A 193 -17.60 -1.20 -2.44
CA TYR A 193 -16.61 -1.80 -3.34
C TYR A 193 -16.14 -0.72 -4.32
N GLY A 194 -14.84 -0.58 -4.50
CA GLY A 194 -14.25 0.15 -5.61
C GLY A 194 -13.20 -0.70 -6.30
N LEU A 195 -13.29 -0.82 -7.62
CA LEU A 195 -12.25 -1.43 -8.45
C LEU A 195 -11.19 -0.37 -8.73
N SER A 196 -9.98 -0.65 -8.29
CA SER A 196 -8.78 0.15 -8.56
C SER A 196 -7.94 -0.60 -9.59
N GLN A 197 -7.58 0.03 -10.70
CA GLN A 197 -6.70 -0.57 -11.70
C GLN A 197 -5.42 0.23 -11.82
N GLN A 198 -4.31 -0.47 -11.99
CA GLN A 198 -2.98 0.13 -12.04
C GLN A 198 -2.16 -0.51 -13.15
N ALA A 199 -1.32 0.32 -13.77
CA ALA A 199 -0.31 -0.10 -14.73
C ALA A 199 1.00 0.63 -14.46
N MET A 200 2.11 -0.02 -14.80
CA MET A 200 3.42 0.59 -14.79
C MET A 200 4.09 0.36 -16.15
N LEU A 201 4.54 1.45 -16.77
CA LEU A 201 5.34 1.42 -17.97
C LEU A 201 6.76 1.91 -17.65
N ALA A 202 7.74 1.47 -18.43
CA ALA A 202 9.13 1.87 -18.30
C ALA A 202 9.72 2.31 -19.65
N GLN A 203 10.56 3.34 -19.64
CA GLN A 203 11.54 3.56 -20.70
C GLN A 203 12.86 2.95 -20.24
N ILE A 204 13.44 2.10 -21.08
CA ILE A 204 14.69 1.38 -20.79
C ILE A 204 15.76 1.90 -21.75
N HIS A 205 16.93 2.25 -21.21
CA HIS A 205 18.08 2.69 -21.99
C HIS A 205 19.33 1.97 -21.50
N LYS A 206 20.06 1.31 -22.41
CA LYS A 206 21.31 0.57 -22.11
C LYS A 206 21.19 -0.36 -20.89
N GLY A 207 20.12 -1.17 -20.84
CA GLY A 207 19.89 -2.12 -19.75
C GLY A 207 19.47 -1.49 -18.41
N LYS A 208 19.17 -0.20 -18.37
CA LYS A 208 18.76 0.54 -17.17
C LYS A 208 17.38 1.16 -17.33
N VAL A 209 16.60 1.17 -16.24
CA VAL A 209 15.33 1.92 -16.20
C VAL A 209 15.63 3.42 -16.16
N ASP A 210 15.26 4.12 -17.23
CA ASP A 210 15.44 5.57 -17.36
C ASP A 210 14.23 6.33 -16.82
N ARG A 211 13.02 5.91 -17.20
CA ARG A 211 11.78 6.52 -16.76
C ARG A 211 10.73 5.49 -16.42
N LEU A 212 9.81 5.87 -15.54
CA LEU A 212 8.62 5.09 -15.24
C LEU A 212 7.37 5.94 -15.32
N LEU A 213 6.30 5.35 -15.82
CA LEU A 213 4.96 5.91 -15.76
C LEU A 213 4.09 4.97 -14.95
N TYR A 214 3.60 5.45 -13.82
CA TYR A 214 2.60 4.78 -13.00
C TYR A 214 1.24 5.37 -13.33
N VAL A 215 0.32 4.52 -13.78
CA VAL A 215 -1.08 4.85 -14.07
C VAL A 215 -1.95 4.19 -13.01
N PHE A 216 -2.84 4.94 -12.40
CA PHE A 216 -3.79 4.43 -11.42
C PHE A 216 -5.16 5.06 -11.66
N THR A 217 -6.14 4.21 -11.95
CA THR A 217 -7.54 4.58 -12.11
C THR A 217 -8.40 3.90 -11.04
N SER A 218 -9.59 4.45 -10.79
CA SER A 218 -10.62 3.71 -10.07
C SER A 218 -11.91 3.83 -10.84
N VAL A 219 -12.41 2.69 -11.29
CA VAL A 219 -13.69 2.59 -11.98
C VAL A 219 -14.81 2.62 -10.96
N ASN A 220 -15.89 3.34 -11.30
CA ASN A 220 -17.26 3.22 -10.78
C ASN A 220 -17.37 2.64 -9.38
N ARG A 221 -17.54 3.52 -8.39
CA ARG A 221 -18.17 3.08 -7.13
C ARG A 221 -19.61 2.69 -7.47
N LEU A 222 -20.00 1.44 -7.23
CA LEU A 222 -21.39 0.97 -7.40
C LEU A 222 -22.37 1.79 -6.54
N LEU A 223 -21.87 2.49 -5.52
CA LEU A 223 -22.64 3.40 -4.69
C LEU A 223 -21.95 4.75 -4.65
N ALA A 224 -22.72 5.81 -4.92
CA ALA A 224 -22.30 7.19 -4.70
C ALA A 224 -21.89 7.35 -3.23
N THR A 225 -20.59 7.41 -2.96
CA THR A 225 -20.13 7.64 -1.60
C THR A 225 -20.60 9.00 -1.14
N LYS A 226 -21.48 9.04 -0.14
CA LYS A 226 -22.02 10.28 0.44
C LYS A 226 -20.94 11.21 1.02
N ARG A 227 -19.68 10.75 1.16
CA ARG A 227 -18.57 11.56 1.69
C ARG A 227 -17.39 11.61 0.73
N LYS A 228 -17.05 12.84 0.33
CA LYS A 228 -15.86 13.18 -0.46
C LYS A 228 -14.63 12.90 0.38
N ARG A 229 -13.76 11.99 -0.07
CA ARG A 229 -12.40 11.92 0.47
C ARG A 229 -11.60 12.96 -0.30
N ASP A 230 -11.31 14.09 0.34
CA ASP A 230 -10.25 14.97 -0.12
C ASP A 230 -9.01 14.13 -0.37
N TYR A 231 -8.52 14.10 -1.61
CA TYR A 231 -7.26 13.44 -1.89
C TYR A 231 -6.18 14.30 -1.22
N ARG A 232 -5.81 13.90 0.00
CA ARG A 232 -4.86 14.60 0.88
C ARG A 232 -3.59 15.06 0.15
N THR A 233 -3.25 14.43 -0.96
CA THR A 233 -2.07 14.72 -1.76
C THR A 233 -2.13 16.04 -2.52
N CYS A 234 -3.30 16.49 -3.00
CA CYS A 234 -3.42 17.83 -3.60
C CYS A 234 -3.29 18.95 -2.55
N ASN A 235 -3.52 18.63 -1.27
CA ASN A 235 -3.46 19.58 -0.16
C ASN A 235 -2.15 19.51 0.64
N LYS A 236 -1.27 18.54 0.35
CA LYS A 236 -0.01 18.38 1.10
C LYS A 236 1.08 19.22 0.46
N LYS A 237 1.62 20.17 1.22
CA LYS A 237 2.97 20.72 0.99
C LYS A 237 3.97 19.56 1.19
N ARG A 238 4.29 18.83 0.12
CA ARG A 238 5.36 17.83 0.17
C ARG A 238 6.69 18.58 0.23
N ASN A 239 7.74 17.87 0.64
CA ASN A 239 9.11 18.40 0.74
C ASN A 239 9.62 19.03 -0.58
N PHE A 240 8.93 18.86 -1.72
CA PHE A 240 9.37 19.34 -3.04
C PHE A 240 8.24 19.70 -4.01
N SER A 241 7.04 20.01 -3.50
CA SER A 241 5.89 20.28 -4.35
C SER A 241 5.75 21.77 -4.65
N SER A 242 5.82 22.16 -5.94
CA SER A 242 4.99 23.26 -6.43
C SER A 242 3.59 22.70 -6.64
N VAL A 243 2.59 23.29 -5.99
CA VAL A 243 1.17 22.97 -6.17
C VAL A 243 0.57 24.21 -6.80
N ASN A 244 0.25 24.16 -8.10
CA ASN A 244 -0.19 25.37 -8.82
C ASN A 244 -1.70 25.43 -9.09
N VAL A 245 -2.43 24.31 -9.07
CA VAL A 245 -3.89 24.33 -9.30
C VAL A 245 -4.57 23.38 -8.34
N VAL A 246 -5.57 23.91 -7.66
CA VAL A 246 -6.32 23.20 -6.62
C VAL A 246 -7.77 23.66 -6.74
N ASN A 247 -8.58 22.91 -7.49
CA ASN A 247 -10.02 22.83 -7.22
C ASN A 247 -10.22 21.45 -6.58
N ASN A 248 -10.57 21.41 -5.31
CA ASN A 248 -10.37 20.25 -4.43
C ASN A 248 -11.60 19.91 -3.60
N LYS A 249 -12.78 20.42 -3.95
CA LYS A 249 -14.03 20.10 -3.23
C LYS A 249 -15.05 19.30 -4.02
N VAL A 250 -14.93 19.13 -5.35
CA VAL A 250 -15.89 18.35 -6.14
C VAL A 250 -15.17 17.61 -7.26
N ASN A 251 -14.47 18.38 -8.06
CA ASN A 251 -13.47 17.88 -8.99
C ASN A 251 -12.11 17.97 -8.30
N GLN A 252 -11.18 17.13 -8.72
CA GLN A 252 -9.78 17.16 -8.34
C GLN A 252 -9.01 17.39 -9.63
N ASP A 253 -8.17 18.42 -9.62
CA ASP A 253 -7.28 18.72 -10.74
C ASP A 253 -6.03 19.34 -10.16
N CYS A 254 -4.95 18.57 -10.05
CA CYS A 254 -3.71 19.02 -9.46
C CYS A 254 -2.49 18.29 -10.04
N TYR A 255 -1.34 18.96 -10.01
CA TYR A 255 -0.04 18.35 -10.23
C TYR A 255 0.97 18.78 -9.17
N TYR A 256 2.03 18.00 -9.00
CA TYR A 256 3.08 18.24 -8.02
C TYR A 256 4.38 17.55 -8.39
N THR A 257 5.51 18.07 -7.91
CA THR A 257 6.84 17.46 -8.04
C THR A 257 7.32 16.88 -6.71
N TYR A 258 8.17 15.85 -6.75
CA TYR A 258 8.82 15.30 -5.57
C TYR A 258 9.96 14.35 -5.89
N ILE A 259 10.83 14.09 -4.92
CA ILE A 259 11.83 13.01 -4.99
C ILE A 259 11.23 11.71 -4.43
N ALA A 260 11.47 10.60 -5.11
CA ALA A 260 10.88 9.31 -4.80
C ALA A 260 11.89 8.17 -4.83
N ASP A 261 11.85 7.36 -3.77
CA ASP A 261 12.48 6.04 -3.70
C ASP A 261 11.35 5.00 -3.77
N ILE A 262 10.89 4.73 -5.00
CA ILE A 262 9.69 3.91 -5.23
C ILE A 262 9.93 2.44 -4.95
N PHE A 263 11.12 1.92 -5.25
CA PHE A 263 11.38 0.49 -5.14
C PHE A 263 11.78 0.10 -3.72
N THR A 264 12.39 0.97 -2.91
CA THR A 264 12.73 0.59 -1.53
C THR A 264 11.57 0.86 -0.55
N LYS A 265 10.69 1.83 -0.82
CA LYS A 265 9.47 2.08 0.00
C LYS A 265 8.23 1.36 -0.52
N GLY A 266 8.18 1.09 -1.83
CA GLY A 266 7.02 0.53 -2.48
C GLY A 266 6.80 -0.92 -2.13
N LYS A 267 5.73 -1.14 -1.37
CA LYS A 267 5.21 -2.48 -1.01
C LYS A 267 3.91 -2.81 -1.76
N THR A 268 3.52 -2.04 -2.78
CA THR A 268 2.30 -2.34 -3.54
C THR A 268 2.55 -3.53 -4.46
N ARG A 269 1.54 -4.38 -4.68
CA ARG A 269 1.64 -5.56 -5.54
C ARG A 269 2.12 -5.22 -6.95
N LEU A 270 1.61 -4.13 -7.56
CA LEU A 270 2.17 -3.59 -8.81
C LEU A 270 3.69 -3.33 -8.77
N ILE A 271 4.21 -2.73 -7.70
CA ILE A 271 5.66 -2.40 -7.62
C ILE A 271 6.48 -3.68 -7.50
N LEU A 272 5.98 -4.67 -6.78
CA LEU A 272 6.63 -5.98 -6.68
C LEU A 272 6.65 -6.68 -8.04
N ARG A 273 5.51 -6.73 -8.75
CA ARG A 273 5.45 -7.29 -10.11
C ARG A 273 6.41 -6.58 -11.08
N ALA A 274 6.48 -5.26 -11.01
CA ALA A 274 7.43 -4.50 -11.84
C ALA A 274 8.89 -4.86 -11.49
N LYS A 275 9.23 -4.98 -10.19
CA LYS A 275 10.58 -5.44 -9.77
C LYS A 275 10.90 -6.83 -10.31
N ASP A 276 9.94 -7.75 -10.26
CA ASP A 276 10.13 -9.11 -10.75
C ASP A 276 10.39 -9.10 -12.26
N TYR A 277 9.66 -8.26 -13.02
CA TYR A 277 9.94 -8.02 -14.43
C TYR A 277 11.36 -7.49 -14.65
N PHE A 278 11.78 -6.45 -13.95
CA PHE A 278 13.12 -5.88 -14.10
C PHE A 278 14.22 -6.88 -13.74
N LYS A 279 14.05 -7.64 -12.66
CA LYS A 279 14.98 -8.69 -12.25
C LYS A 279 15.10 -9.79 -13.31
N THR A 280 13.98 -10.29 -13.81
CA THR A 280 13.94 -11.37 -14.82
C THR A 280 14.63 -10.96 -16.12
N ASN A 281 14.57 -9.68 -16.47
CA ASN A 281 15.17 -9.13 -17.68
C ASN A 281 16.56 -8.51 -17.46
N ASN A 282 17.20 -8.76 -16.30
CA ASN A 282 18.52 -8.19 -15.95
C ASN A 282 18.60 -6.66 -16.11
N LEU A 283 17.53 -5.95 -15.76
CA LEU A 283 17.43 -4.50 -15.87
C LEU A 283 17.82 -3.82 -14.56
N ALA A 284 18.76 -2.88 -14.64
CA ALA A 284 19.19 -2.10 -13.48
C ALA A 284 18.10 -1.11 -13.03
N LEU A 285 17.74 -1.18 -11.74
CA LEU A 285 16.81 -0.27 -11.10
C LEU A 285 17.56 0.88 -10.43
N PRO A 286 17.22 2.15 -10.69
CA PRO A 286 17.83 3.26 -9.99
C PRO A 286 17.28 3.38 -8.56
N SER A 287 18.12 3.95 -7.70
CA SER A 287 17.84 4.11 -6.28
C SER A 287 16.88 5.27 -5.98
N LEU A 288 16.88 6.31 -6.82
CA LEU A 288 16.14 7.54 -6.60
C LEU A 288 15.65 8.17 -7.90
N PHE A 289 14.45 8.73 -7.85
CA PHE A 289 13.80 9.39 -8.98
C PHE A 289 13.38 10.81 -8.63
N ALA A 290 13.48 11.72 -9.58
CA ALA A 290 12.60 12.89 -9.60
C ALA A 290 11.26 12.50 -10.20
N ALA A 291 10.18 12.93 -9.56
CA ALA A 291 8.83 12.52 -9.90
C ALA A 291 7.92 13.72 -10.11
N THR A 292 7.02 13.58 -11.06
CA THR A 292 5.85 14.43 -11.25
C THR A 292 4.62 13.59 -10.98
N GLY A 293 3.64 14.12 -10.26
CA GLY A 293 2.36 13.49 -10.00
C GLY A 293 1.24 14.35 -10.53
N TYR A 294 0.21 13.70 -11.07
CA TYR A 294 -1.00 14.33 -11.59
C TYR A 294 -2.19 13.60 -10.99
N ARG A 295 -3.24 14.35 -10.67
CA ARG A 295 -4.49 13.82 -10.13
C ARG A 295 -5.64 14.54 -10.80
N PHE A 296 -6.46 13.76 -11.50
CA PHE A 296 -7.73 14.18 -12.03
C PHE A 296 -8.82 13.32 -11.40
N GLY A 297 -9.94 13.91 -11.00
CA GLY A 297 -11.02 13.15 -10.39
C GLY A 297 -12.32 13.92 -10.31
N ASN A 298 -13.43 13.21 -10.33
CA ASN A 298 -14.77 13.72 -10.09
C ASN A 298 -15.50 12.74 -9.14
N ARG A 299 -16.84 12.70 -9.17
CA ARG A 299 -17.63 11.82 -8.30
C ARG A 299 -17.57 10.34 -8.71
N SER A 300 -17.46 10.05 -10.00
CA SER A 300 -17.58 8.70 -10.58
C SER A 300 -16.24 8.10 -10.98
N ASP A 301 -15.24 8.93 -11.24
CA ASP A 301 -13.98 8.53 -11.85
C ASP A 301 -12.79 9.33 -11.30
N TRP A 302 -11.61 8.73 -11.35
CA TRP A 302 -10.36 9.45 -11.19
C TRP A 302 -9.20 8.75 -11.88
N LEU A 303 -8.26 9.59 -12.34
CA LEU A 303 -6.99 9.21 -12.95
C LEU A 303 -5.84 9.81 -12.13
N THR A 304 -4.90 8.98 -11.72
CA THR A 304 -3.61 9.41 -11.14
C THR A 304 -2.48 8.93 -12.01
N LEU A 305 -1.63 9.86 -12.42
CA LEU A 305 -0.43 9.58 -13.19
C LEU A 305 0.77 10.00 -12.35
N ARG A 306 1.83 9.19 -12.36
CA ARG A 306 3.12 9.60 -11.80
C ARG A 306 4.22 9.24 -12.77
N ILE A 307 5.02 10.22 -13.15
CA ILE A 307 6.16 10.03 -14.03
C ILE A 307 7.42 10.22 -13.22
N TYR A 308 8.26 9.21 -13.23
CA TYR A 308 9.53 9.14 -12.53
C TYR A 308 10.66 9.21 -13.54
N LYS A 309 11.65 10.06 -13.29
CA LYS A 309 12.88 10.20 -14.06
C LYS A 309 14.06 9.81 -13.19
N ASN A 310 14.90 8.94 -13.72
CA ASN A 310 16.10 8.46 -13.06
C ASN A 310 17.12 9.60 -12.92
N LEU A 311 17.45 9.95 -11.67
CA LEU A 311 18.41 11.02 -11.41
C LEU A 311 19.83 10.68 -11.87
N GLU A 312 20.22 9.39 -11.82
CA GLU A 312 21.54 8.95 -12.25
C GLU A 312 21.70 9.04 -13.78
N SER A 313 20.61 8.81 -14.53
CA SER A 313 20.61 9.02 -15.99
C SER A 313 20.77 10.49 -16.36
N ASP A 314 20.31 11.40 -15.50
CA ASP A 314 20.43 12.85 -15.67
C ASP A 314 21.75 13.41 -15.10
N GLY A 315 22.72 12.55 -14.77
CA GLY A 315 24.08 12.92 -14.36
C GLY A 315 24.32 13.07 -12.85
N PHE A 316 23.29 12.88 -12.01
CA PHE A 316 23.47 13.03 -10.57
C PHE A 316 24.08 11.78 -9.93
N VAL A 317 25.11 11.99 -9.11
CA VAL A 317 25.67 10.93 -8.26
C VAL A 317 24.76 10.72 -7.05
N ILE A 318 24.17 9.53 -6.93
CA ILE A 318 23.30 9.18 -5.81
C ILE A 318 24.09 8.42 -4.74
N PRO A 319 24.09 8.87 -3.47
CA PRO A 319 24.75 8.13 -2.41
C PRO A 319 24.21 6.71 -2.27
N VAL A 320 25.10 5.71 -2.22
CA VAL A 320 24.74 4.29 -1.97
C VAL A 320 23.92 4.14 -0.68
N SER A 321 24.25 4.93 0.34
CA SER A 321 23.47 4.97 1.58
C SER A 321 22.16 5.71 1.36
N ARG A 322 21.05 4.96 1.46
CA ARG A 322 19.70 5.50 1.40
C ARG A 322 19.45 6.69 2.32
N LYS A 323 19.98 6.65 3.56
CA LYS A 323 19.83 7.76 4.51
C LYS A 323 20.53 9.02 3.98
N ARG A 324 21.74 8.87 3.43
CA ARG A 324 22.48 9.98 2.82
C ARG A 324 21.79 10.50 1.55
N ALA A 325 21.27 9.62 0.69
CA ALA A 325 20.50 10.01 -0.48
C ALA A 325 19.25 10.82 -0.09
N ALA A 326 18.52 10.38 0.95
CA ALA A 326 17.35 11.11 1.45
C ALA A 326 17.70 12.48 2.04
N ILE A 327 18.88 12.64 2.64
CA ILE A 327 19.38 13.93 3.13
C ILE A 327 19.83 14.80 1.96
N ALA A 328 20.64 14.27 1.04
CA ALA A 328 21.16 15.01 -0.12
C ALA A 328 20.06 15.58 -1.03
N TRP A 329 18.92 14.89 -1.05
CA TRP A 329 17.72 15.27 -1.77
C TRP A 329 16.58 15.63 -0.82
N ASN A 330 16.87 16.27 0.32
CA ASN A 330 15.85 16.89 1.17
C ASN A 330 15.56 18.33 0.73
N LYS A 331 14.41 18.88 1.13
CA LYS A 331 13.92 20.20 0.66
C LYS A 331 14.96 21.31 0.80
N ASN A 332 15.58 21.37 1.97
CA ASN A 332 16.46 22.46 2.35
C ASN A 332 17.78 22.33 1.61
N THR A 333 18.36 21.13 1.59
CA THR A 333 19.62 20.85 0.87
C THR A 333 19.50 21.10 -0.64
N VAL A 334 18.36 20.77 -1.26
CA VAL A 334 18.13 21.10 -2.67
C VAL A 334 17.89 22.59 -2.89
N ALA A 335 17.32 23.31 -1.93
CA ALA A 335 17.14 24.75 -2.05
C ALA A 335 18.48 25.51 -1.96
N GLU A 336 19.43 24.97 -1.18
CA GLU A 336 20.79 25.48 -1.02
C GLU A 336 21.74 25.06 -2.15
N ASP A 337 21.41 24.00 -2.89
CA ASP A 337 22.19 23.47 -4.01
C ASP A 337 21.62 23.98 -5.35
N GLU A 338 22.37 24.86 -6.02
CA GLU A 338 21.92 25.55 -7.24
C GLU A 338 21.56 24.58 -8.37
N GLU A 339 22.37 23.54 -8.59
CA GLU A 339 22.18 22.55 -9.65
C GLU A 339 20.91 21.75 -9.42
N LYS A 340 20.72 21.22 -8.19
CA LYS A 340 19.52 20.45 -7.84
C LYS A 340 18.27 21.32 -7.86
N SER A 341 18.36 22.57 -7.40
CA SER A 341 17.28 23.54 -7.46
C SER A 341 16.87 23.83 -8.91
N ALA A 342 17.84 24.10 -9.79
CA ALA A 342 17.61 24.31 -11.21
C ALA A 342 16.99 23.08 -11.88
N TYR A 343 17.47 21.88 -11.56
CA TYR A 343 16.89 20.64 -12.06
C TYR A 343 15.43 20.46 -11.62
N MET A 344 15.11 20.66 -10.35
CA MET A 344 13.73 20.55 -9.85
C MET A 344 12.80 21.61 -10.47
N ARG A 345 13.29 22.81 -10.77
CA ARG A 345 12.55 23.82 -11.55
C ARG A 345 12.23 23.31 -12.96
N ARG A 346 13.20 22.74 -13.69
CA ARG A 346 12.96 22.12 -15.00
C ARG A 346 11.92 21.00 -14.95
N ILE A 347 11.93 20.19 -13.90
CA ILE A 347 10.91 19.14 -13.68
C ILE A 347 9.53 19.76 -13.45
N ALA A 348 9.44 20.85 -12.68
CA ALA A 348 8.18 21.55 -12.43
C ALA A 348 7.62 22.23 -13.70
N ASP A 349 8.47 22.86 -14.50
CA ASP A 349 8.07 23.47 -15.78
C ASP A 349 7.60 22.43 -16.78
N TRP A 350 8.31 21.30 -16.86
CA TRP A 350 7.88 20.16 -17.64
C TRP A 350 6.52 19.64 -17.17
N ALA A 351 6.31 19.54 -15.85
CA ALA A 351 5.03 19.08 -15.31
C ALA A 351 3.87 20.04 -15.65
N LYS A 352 4.12 21.36 -15.54
CA LYS A 352 3.16 22.39 -15.94
C LYS A 352 2.76 22.27 -17.41
N LYS A 353 3.74 22.06 -18.31
CA LYS A 353 3.51 21.87 -19.76
C LYS A 353 2.70 20.62 -20.07
N TRP A 354 2.90 19.53 -19.32
CA TRP A 354 2.22 18.26 -19.54
C TRP A 354 0.85 18.15 -18.87
N HIS A 355 0.60 18.94 -17.83
CA HIS A 355 -0.68 18.96 -17.12
C HIS A 355 -1.92 19.02 -18.04
N PRO A 356 -2.07 19.99 -18.96
CA PRO A 356 -3.23 20.05 -19.84
C PRO A 356 -3.36 18.82 -20.77
N LYS A 357 -2.23 18.22 -21.20
CA LYS A 357 -2.25 17.01 -22.04
C LYS A 357 -2.80 15.81 -21.26
N PHE A 358 -2.36 15.65 -20.01
CA PHE A 358 -2.87 14.59 -19.15
C PHE A 358 -4.31 14.84 -18.71
N ARG A 359 -4.70 16.10 -18.49
CA ARG A 359 -6.08 16.47 -18.21
C ARG A 359 -7.01 16.08 -19.36
N ALA A 360 -6.58 16.24 -20.62
CA ALA A 360 -7.35 15.82 -21.78
C ALA A 360 -7.57 14.28 -21.87
N ALA A 361 -6.75 13.47 -21.19
CA ALA A 361 -6.96 12.03 -21.06
C ALA A 361 -8.06 11.68 -20.04
N PHE A 362 -8.41 12.63 -19.16
CA PHE A 362 -9.45 12.50 -18.15
C PHE A 362 -10.75 13.15 -18.67
N GLY A 363 -11.85 12.40 -18.75
CA GLY A 363 -13.16 12.96 -19.12
C GLY A 363 -13.84 12.38 -20.35
N LYS A 364 -13.38 11.26 -20.90
CA LYS A 364 -14.29 10.37 -21.65
C LYS A 364 -14.91 9.42 -20.65
N PRO A 365 -16.17 9.62 -20.22
CA PRO A 365 -16.82 8.67 -19.33
C PRO A 365 -16.72 7.28 -19.93
N ILE A 366 -16.38 6.30 -19.08
CA ILE A 366 -16.38 4.91 -19.47
C ILE A 366 -17.81 4.57 -19.92
N PRO A 367 -18.01 3.99 -21.12
CA PRO A 367 -19.34 3.54 -21.54
C PRO A 367 -20.00 2.71 -20.43
N GLY A 368 -21.16 3.16 -19.93
CA GLY A 368 -21.88 2.53 -18.82
C GLY A 368 -21.68 3.17 -17.43
N SER A 369 -20.86 4.21 -17.26
CA SER A 369 -20.91 5.01 -16.03
C SER A 369 -22.12 5.96 -16.12
N THR A 370 -23.21 5.66 -15.41
CA THR A 370 -24.35 6.58 -15.27
C THR A 370 -23.89 7.85 -14.54
N SER A 371 -24.02 9.00 -15.20
CA SER A 371 -23.70 10.33 -14.67
C SER A 371 -24.56 10.73 -13.49
#